data_AF-A0A8B4D0D9-F1
#
_entry.id   AF-A0A8B4D0D9-F1
#
_cell.length_a   1.000
_cell.length_b   1.000
_cell.length_c   1.000
_cell.angle_alpha   90.00
_cell.angle_beta   90.00
_cell.angle_gamma   90.00
#
_symmetry.space_group_name_H-M   'P 1'
#
loop_
_entity.id
_entity.type
_entity.pdbx_description
1 polymer ?
#
loop_
_entity_poly.entity_id
_entity_poly.type
_entity_poly.pdbx_seq_one_letter_code
_entity_poly.pdbx_strand_id
1 'polypeptide(L)'
;MLIYREVKWRHLPKLILESVVTTSIVLLLIGFSVGMSWAMTNADIPYMISDALMGISDNPLIILLLINIVLLIVGIFMDMTPAVLIFTPIFLPIAQELGMDPVHFGIMMVANLCIGLLTPPVGSALFVGCSISGVKIQHLIKPLLPFYASIAK
;
A
#
# COMPACT_ATOMS: atom_id res chain seq x y z
N MET A 1 24.27 -22.22 12.93
CA MET A 1 24.44 -22.93 14.22
C MET A 1 25.25 -24.21 14.14
N LEU A 2 25.12 -25.05 13.09
CA LEU A 2 26.00 -26.23 12.92
C LEU A 2 26.91 -26.20 11.68
N ILE A 3 26.63 -25.36 10.67
CA ILE A 3 27.44 -25.32 9.42
C ILE A 3 28.31 -24.04 9.32
N TYR A 4 27.80 -22.87 9.71
CA TYR A 4 28.53 -21.58 9.59
C TYR A 4 29.16 -21.04 10.89
N ARG A 5 28.91 -21.65 12.06
CA ARG A 5 29.52 -21.32 13.38
C ARG A 5 29.51 -19.84 13.87
N GLU A 6 28.88 -18.91 13.17
CA GLU A 6 28.90 -17.47 13.50
C GLU A 6 28.09 -17.08 14.75
N VAL A 7 27.06 -17.86 15.10
CA VAL A 7 26.15 -17.52 16.20
C VAL A 7 26.27 -18.52 17.35
N LYS A 8 26.77 -18.07 18.50
CA LYS A 8 26.81 -18.84 19.75
C LYS A 8 25.42 -18.91 20.37
N TRP A 9 25.02 -20.04 20.95
CA TRP A 9 23.73 -20.23 21.64
C TRP A 9 23.41 -19.16 22.70
N ARG A 10 24.44 -18.55 23.30
CA ARG A 10 24.31 -17.44 24.24
C ARG A 10 23.88 -16.10 23.60
N HIS A 11 24.07 -15.93 22.31
CA HIS A 11 23.66 -14.74 21.57
C HIS A 11 22.22 -14.84 21.03
N LEU A 12 21.62 -16.04 21.07
CA LEU A 12 20.27 -16.29 20.56
C LEU A 12 19.21 -15.42 21.24
N PRO A 13 19.18 -15.27 22.58
CA PRO A 13 18.17 -14.44 23.25
C PRO A 13 18.27 -12.97 22.82
N LYS A 14 19.51 -12.46 22.63
CA LYS A 14 19.75 -11.08 22.20
C LYS A 14 19.29 -10.85 20.75
N LEU A 15 19.61 -11.77 19.84
CA LEU A 15 19.20 -11.70 18.44
C LEU A 15 17.68 -11.77 18.28
N ILE A 16 17.02 -12.63 19.05
CA ILE A 16 15.57 -12.72 19.08
C ILE A 16 14.98 -11.40 19.60
N LEU A 17 15.52 -10.83 20.67
CA LEU A 17 15.04 -9.56 21.23
C LEU A 17 15.17 -8.42 20.22
N GLU A 18 16.32 -8.26 19.57
CA GLU A 18 16.53 -7.23 18.53
C GLU A 18 15.57 -7.40 17.34
N SER A 19 15.38 -8.64 16.89
CA SER A 19 14.44 -8.96 15.80
C SER A 19 13.00 -8.60 16.20
N VAL A 20 12.56 -8.99 17.41
CA VAL A 20 11.21 -8.71 17.93
C VAL A 20 10.99 -7.21 18.08
N VAL A 21 11.98 -6.44 18.54
CA VAL A 21 11.85 -4.98 18.67
C VAL A 21 11.59 -4.34 17.30
N THR A 22 12.38 -4.70 16.28
CA THR A 22 12.18 -4.16 14.93
C THR A 22 10.83 -4.54 14.34
N THR A 23 10.41 -5.81 14.45
CA THR A 23 9.11 -6.26 13.92
C THR A 23 7.93 -5.69 14.69
N SER A 24 8.06 -5.42 16.00
CA SER A 24 6.98 -4.84 16.80
C SER A 24 6.64 -3.41 16.37
N ILE A 25 7.65 -2.60 16.04
CA ILE A 25 7.44 -1.23 15.52
C ILE A 25 6.69 -1.30 14.18
N VAL A 26 7.11 -2.23 13.31
CA VAL A 26 6.48 -2.47 12.01
C VAL A 26 5.02 -2.88 12.17
N LEU A 27 4.74 -3.88 13.01
CA LEU A 27 3.39 -4.38 13.26
C LEU A 27 2.48 -3.33 13.91
N LEU A 28 3.04 -2.47 14.77
CA LEU A 28 2.28 -1.37 15.38
C LEU A 28 1.83 -0.34 14.33
N LEU A 29 2.70 0.04 13.39
CA LEU A 29 2.35 0.93 12.27
C LEU A 29 1.26 0.32 11.37
N ILE A 30 1.40 -0.97 11.06
CA ILE A 30 0.39 -1.71 10.28
C ILE A 30 -0.95 -1.75 11.05
N GLY A 31 -0.92 -1.97 12.37
CA GLY A 31 -2.11 -2.00 13.22
C GLY A 31 -2.92 -0.69 13.19
N PHE A 32 -2.25 0.46 13.25
CA PHE A 32 -2.92 1.76 13.06
C PHE A 32 -3.53 1.91 11.66
N SER A 33 -2.84 1.43 10.64
CA SER A 33 -3.31 1.46 9.24
C SER A 33 -4.58 0.61 9.05
N VAL A 34 -4.66 -0.55 9.70
CA VAL A 34 -5.87 -1.40 9.71
C VAL A 34 -7.02 -0.72 10.44
N GLY A 35 -6.75 -0.02 11.56
CA GLY A 35 -7.77 0.77 12.26
C GLY A 35 -8.38 1.88 11.39
N MET A 36 -7.54 2.58 10.62
CA MET A 36 -8.01 3.58 9.65
C MET A 36 -8.82 2.95 8.53
N SER A 37 -8.39 1.79 8.02
CA SER A 37 -9.13 1.03 7.00
C SER A 37 -10.54 0.67 7.48
N TRP A 38 -10.67 0.22 8.72
CA TRP A 38 -11.97 -0.09 9.31
C TRP A 38 -12.85 1.16 9.41
N ALA A 39 -12.29 2.29 9.87
CA ALA A 39 -13.03 3.55 9.95
C ALA A 39 -13.52 4.04 8.57
N MET A 40 -12.71 3.92 7.52
CA MET A 40 -13.11 4.28 6.15
C MET A 40 -14.21 3.37 5.60
N THR A 41 -14.12 2.08 5.89
CA THR A 41 -15.16 1.10 5.50
C THR A 41 -16.48 1.40 6.21
N ASN A 42 -16.42 1.73 7.50
CA ASN A 42 -17.61 2.05 8.30
C ASN A 42 -18.24 3.40 7.94
N ALA A 43 -17.49 4.27 7.25
CA ALA A 43 -17.98 5.53 6.71
C ALA A 43 -18.46 5.41 5.24
N ASP A 44 -18.52 4.19 4.69
CA ASP A 44 -18.94 3.90 3.31
C ASP A 44 -18.17 4.67 2.22
N ILE A 45 -16.96 5.15 2.54
CA ILE A 45 -16.11 5.92 1.62
C ILE A 45 -15.86 5.15 0.31
N PRO A 46 -15.54 3.84 0.32
CA PRO A 46 -15.32 3.09 -0.92
C PRO A 46 -16.55 3.08 -1.85
N TYR A 47 -17.76 2.98 -1.28
CA TYR A 47 -19.01 3.00 -2.04
C TYR A 47 -19.33 4.39 -2.57
N MET A 48 -19.14 5.43 -1.76
CA MET A 48 -19.32 6.82 -2.20
C MET A 48 -18.39 7.18 -3.37
N ILE A 49 -17.15 6.69 -3.36
CA ILE A 49 -16.22 6.90 -4.47
C ILE A 49 -16.70 6.18 -5.73
N SER A 50 -17.15 4.93 -5.60
CA SER A 50 -17.70 4.16 -6.73
C SER A 50 -18.89 4.87 -7.39
N ASP A 51 -19.82 5.38 -6.58
CA ASP A 51 -21.01 6.07 -7.07
C ASP A 51 -20.67 7.40 -7.75
N ALA A 52 -19.74 8.16 -7.15
CA ALA A 52 -19.21 9.39 -7.75
C ALA A 52 -18.51 9.12 -9.09
N LEU A 53 -17.78 8.01 -9.24
CA LEU A 53 -17.11 7.65 -10.48
C LEU A 53 -18.11 7.38 -11.61
N MET A 54 -19.18 6.64 -11.33
CA MET A 54 -20.23 6.34 -12.31
C MET A 54 -21.04 7.59 -12.70
N GLY A 55 -21.19 8.56 -11.79
CA GLY A 55 -21.91 9.81 -12.08
C GLY A 55 -21.14 10.84 -12.91
N ILE A 56 -19.81 10.72 -13.06
CA ILE A 56 -18.96 11.75 -13.69
C ILE A 56 -18.83 11.56 -15.21
N SER A 57 -18.70 10.34 -15.73
CA SER A 57 -18.45 10.12 -17.15
C SER A 57 -18.74 8.69 -17.59
N ASP A 58 -19.32 8.53 -18.79
CA ASP A 58 -19.50 7.22 -19.45
C ASP A 58 -18.27 6.79 -20.26
N ASN A 59 -17.20 7.60 -20.32
CA ASN A 59 -16.04 7.28 -21.15
C ASN A 59 -15.10 6.29 -20.44
N PRO A 60 -14.85 5.10 -21.02
CA PRO A 60 -14.02 4.06 -20.40
C PRO A 60 -12.63 4.53 -19.98
N LEU A 61 -11.98 5.37 -20.79
CA LEU A 61 -10.64 5.88 -20.49
C LEU A 61 -10.64 6.85 -19.30
N ILE A 62 -11.69 7.66 -19.15
CA ILE A 62 -11.79 8.67 -18.09
C ILE A 62 -12.07 7.99 -16.75
N ILE A 63 -12.97 7.00 -16.73
CA ILE A 63 -13.25 6.20 -15.53
C ILE A 63 -11.98 5.47 -15.07
N LEU A 64 -11.26 4.85 -15.99
CA LEU A 64 -10.00 4.15 -15.71
C LEU A 64 -8.93 5.05 -15.07
N LEU A 65 -8.81 6.27 -15.59
CA LEU A 65 -7.86 7.25 -15.09
C LEU A 65 -8.28 7.76 -13.69
N LEU A 66 -9.57 7.98 -13.48
CA LEU A 66 -10.10 8.33 -12.16
C LEU A 66 -9.90 7.19 -11.14
N ILE A 67 -10.12 5.94 -11.52
CA ILE A 67 -9.84 4.77 -10.67
C ILE A 67 -8.37 4.73 -10.26
N ASN A 68 -7.43 4.98 -11.19
CA ASN A 68 -6.00 5.05 -10.87
C ASN A 68 -5.71 6.15 -9.83
N ILE A 69 -6.26 7.35 -10.01
CA ILE A 69 -6.08 8.47 -9.08
C ILE A 69 -6.64 8.13 -7.70
N VAL A 70 -7.85 7.57 -7.66
CA VAL A 70 -8.48 7.12 -6.41
C VAL A 70 -7.61 6.07 -5.72
N LEU A 71 -7.15 5.04 -6.44
CA LEU A 71 -6.32 3.97 -5.89
C LEU A 71 -4.99 4.49 -5.35
N LEU A 72 -4.39 5.52 -5.97
CA LEU A 72 -3.20 6.20 -5.45
C LEU A 72 -3.48 6.96 -4.15
N ILE A 73 -4.59 7.72 -4.11
CA ILE A 73 -5.00 8.46 -2.91
C ILE A 73 -5.35 7.50 -1.77
N VAL A 74 -6.02 6.39 -2.06
CA VAL A 74 -6.39 5.43 -1.03
C VAL A 74 -5.19 4.60 -0.58
N GLY A 75 -4.31 4.19 -1.50
CA GLY A 75 -3.08 3.46 -1.19
C GLY A 75 -2.09 4.25 -0.32
N ILE A 76 -2.26 5.57 -0.23
CA ILE A 76 -1.52 6.43 0.71
C ILE A 76 -1.94 6.20 2.17
N PHE A 77 -3.22 5.91 2.42
CA PHE A 77 -3.83 5.83 3.76
C PHE A 77 -4.03 4.39 4.22
N MET A 78 -4.33 3.48 3.29
CA MET A 78 -4.65 2.08 3.57
C MET A 78 -3.51 1.17 3.12
N ASP A 79 -3.25 0.13 3.91
CA ASP A 79 -2.30 -0.92 3.54
C ASP A 79 -2.79 -1.71 2.31
N MET A 80 -1.87 -2.35 1.57
CA MET A 80 -2.22 -3.10 0.35
C MET A 80 -3.29 -4.16 0.60
N THR A 81 -3.19 -4.89 1.72
CA THR A 81 -4.09 -6.01 2.02
C THR A 81 -5.55 -5.57 2.16
N PRO A 82 -5.90 -4.62 3.05
CA PRO A 82 -7.29 -4.14 3.16
C PRO A 82 -7.76 -3.42 1.90
N ALA A 83 -6.90 -2.65 1.22
CA ALA A 83 -7.28 -1.95 0.01
C ALA A 83 -7.70 -2.92 -1.10
N VAL A 84 -6.92 -3.96 -1.38
CA VAL A 84 -7.29 -4.96 -2.38
C VAL A 84 -8.60 -5.67 -2.01
N LEU A 85 -8.79 -6.06 -0.74
CA LEU A 85 -10.00 -6.76 -0.30
C LEU A 85 -11.28 -5.93 -0.45
N ILE A 86 -11.19 -4.61 -0.24
CA ILE A 86 -12.33 -3.69 -0.31
C ILE A 86 -12.61 -3.25 -1.75
N PHE A 87 -11.57 -2.81 -2.48
CA PHE A 87 -11.73 -2.20 -3.79
C PHE A 87 -11.88 -3.20 -4.94
N THR A 88 -11.36 -4.43 -4.81
CA THR A 88 -11.55 -5.46 -5.85
C THR A 88 -13.02 -5.73 -6.16
N PRO A 89 -13.89 -6.08 -5.19
CA PRO A 89 -15.30 -6.35 -5.51
C PRO A 89 -16.07 -5.12 -6.01
N ILE A 90 -15.59 -3.91 -5.69
CA ILE A 90 -16.23 -2.65 -6.08
C ILE A 90 -15.83 -2.25 -7.52
N PHE A 91 -14.55 -2.28 -7.83
CA PHE A 91 -14.03 -1.80 -9.12
C PHE A 91 -13.89 -2.87 -10.19
N LEU A 92 -13.75 -4.16 -9.82
CA LEU A 92 -13.69 -5.24 -10.80
C LEU A 92 -14.92 -5.31 -11.73
N PRO A 93 -16.18 -5.23 -11.26
CA PRO A 93 -17.33 -5.27 -12.15
C PRO A 93 -17.35 -4.06 -13.10
N ILE A 94 -17.03 -2.88 -12.59
CA ILE A 94 -16.94 -1.64 -13.39
C ILE A 94 -15.86 -1.79 -14.48
N ALA A 95 -14.68 -2.29 -14.11
CA ALA A 95 -13.60 -2.59 -15.04
C ALA A 95 -14.02 -3.57 -16.14
N GLN A 96 -14.73 -4.64 -15.78
CA GLN A 96 -15.20 -5.66 -16.72
C GLN A 96 -16.27 -5.12 -17.68
N GLU A 97 -17.19 -4.28 -17.21
CA GLU A 97 -18.17 -3.59 -18.06
C GLU A 97 -17.51 -2.67 -19.08
N LEU A 98 -16.39 -2.05 -18.70
CA LEU A 98 -15.56 -1.24 -19.60
C LEU A 98 -14.69 -2.06 -20.56
N GLY A 99 -14.77 -3.39 -20.52
CA GLY A 99 -14.03 -4.29 -21.40
C GLY A 99 -12.59 -4.59 -20.97
N MET A 100 -12.20 -4.27 -19.73
CA MET A 100 -10.89 -4.65 -19.21
C MET A 100 -10.84 -6.11 -18.76
N ASP A 101 -9.70 -6.74 -19.05
CA ASP A 101 -9.40 -8.07 -18.52
C ASP A 101 -9.13 -8.00 -16.99
N PRO A 102 -9.68 -8.94 -16.19
CA PRO A 102 -9.47 -8.99 -14.74
C PRO A 102 -8.00 -9.04 -14.31
N VAL A 103 -7.15 -9.70 -15.09
CA VAL A 103 -5.72 -9.82 -14.80
C VAL A 103 -5.04 -8.48 -14.99
N HIS A 104 -5.37 -7.77 -16.08
CA HIS A 104 -4.83 -6.43 -16.33
C HIS A 104 -5.25 -5.45 -15.21
N PHE A 105 -6.51 -5.49 -14.82
CA PHE A 105 -7.04 -4.68 -13.72
C PHE A 105 -6.34 -5.00 -12.39
N GLY A 106 -6.12 -6.28 -12.07
CA GLY A 106 -5.40 -6.70 -10.88
C GLY A 106 -3.96 -6.18 -10.84
N ILE A 107 -3.23 -6.27 -11.97
CA ILE A 107 -1.87 -5.73 -12.08
C ILE A 107 -1.86 -4.22 -11.86
N MET A 108 -2.78 -3.50 -12.49
CA MET A 108 -2.89 -2.05 -12.35
C MET A 108 -3.23 -1.64 -10.91
N MET A 109 -4.14 -2.35 -10.25
CA MET A 109 -4.49 -2.08 -8.86
C MET A 109 -3.30 -2.29 -7.92
N VAL A 110 -2.62 -3.43 -8.01
CA VAL A 110 -1.46 -3.72 -7.15
C VAL A 110 -0.33 -2.72 -7.40
N ALA A 111 -0.09 -2.34 -8.66
CA ALA A 111 0.89 -1.32 -8.99
C ALA A 111 0.57 0.03 -8.33
N ASN A 112 -0.67 0.53 -8.45
CA ASN A 112 -1.08 1.78 -7.82
C ASN A 112 -0.98 1.73 -6.29
N LEU A 113 -1.39 0.63 -5.68
CA LEU A 113 -1.31 0.46 -4.22
C LEU A 113 0.14 0.38 -3.74
N CYS A 114 1.04 -0.29 -4.49
CA CYS A 114 2.48 -0.26 -4.22
C CYS A 114 3.03 1.18 -4.24
N ILE A 115 2.66 1.96 -5.25
CA ILE A 115 3.08 3.37 -5.38
C ILE A 115 2.54 4.19 -4.18
N GLY A 116 1.28 3.97 -3.79
CA GLY A 116 0.66 4.60 -2.62
C GLY A 116 1.39 4.29 -1.31
N LEU A 117 1.74 3.02 -1.08
CA LEU A 117 2.47 2.54 0.11
C LEU A 117 3.86 3.15 0.28
N LEU A 118 4.48 3.53 -0.83
CA LEU A 118 5.77 4.20 -0.83
C LEU A 118 5.61 5.72 -0.60
N THR A 119 4.43 6.30 -0.83
CA THR A 119 4.22 7.77 -0.92
C THR A 119 4.09 8.36 0.48
N PRO A 120 4.76 9.49 0.80
CA PRO A 120 4.81 10.04 2.16
C PRO A 120 3.55 10.86 2.54
N PRO A 121 2.48 10.22 3.06
CA PRO A 121 1.73 10.72 4.22
C PRO A 121 1.55 9.72 5.39
N VAL A 122 1.40 8.42 5.11
CA VAL A 122 1.30 7.34 6.12
C VAL A 122 2.26 6.18 5.81
N GLY A 123 2.47 5.88 4.52
CA GLY A 123 3.65 5.18 3.96
C GLY A 123 4.13 3.95 4.73
N SER A 124 3.25 3.05 5.15
CA SER A 124 3.61 1.92 6.04
C SER A 124 4.85 1.18 5.55
N ALA A 125 4.93 0.80 4.27
CA ALA A 125 6.09 0.14 3.68
C ALA A 125 7.35 1.01 3.70
N LEU A 126 7.21 2.32 3.39
CA LEU A 126 8.31 3.28 3.48
C LEU A 126 8.85 3.39 4.91
N PHE A 127 7.97 3.55 5.90
CA PHE A 127 8.35 3.64 7.32
C PHE A 127 8.99 2.35 7.82
N VAL A 128 8.47 1.19 7.43
CA VAL A 128 9.06 -0.13 7.73
C VAL A 128 10.47 -0.23 7.16
N GLY A 129 10.67 0.16 5.91
CA GLY A 129 12.00 0.21 5.28
C GLY A 129 12.96 1.15 6.00
N CYS A 130 12.49 2.31 6.46
CA CYS A 130 13.27 3.24 7.28
C CYS A 130 13.65 2.65 8.64
N SER A 131 12.73 1.97 9.32
CA SER A 131 12.96 1.34 10.62
C SER A 131 14.00 0.22 10.56
N ILE A 132 14.06 -0.53 9.45
CA ILE A 132 15.05 -1.60 9.26
C ILE A 132 16.41 -1.02 8.81
N SER A 133 16.41 -0.02 7.93
CA SER A 133 17.64 0.60 7.39
C SER A 133 18.30 1.62 8.33
N GLY A 134 17.58 2.11 9.35
CA GLY A 134 18.06 3.17 10.24
C GLY A 134 18.17 4.55 9.59
N VAL A 135 17.69 4.70 8.35
CA VAL A 135 17.75 5.97 7.60
C VAL A 135 16.53 6.82 7.89
N LYS A 136 16.72 8.13 8.10
CA LYS A 136 15.61 9.07 8.28
C LYS A 136 14.77 9.14 7.00
N ILE A 137 13.45 9.09 7.14
CA ILE A 137 12.46 9.24 6.05
C ILE A 137 12.78 10.42 5.13
N GLN A 138 13.24 11.54 5.69
CA GLN A 138 13.63 12.75 4.95
C GLN A 138 14.72 12.52 3.89
N HIS A 139 15.62 11.55 4.11
CA HIS A 139 16.67 11.16 3.16
C HIS A 139 16.16 10.18 2.10
N LEU A 140 15.02 9.53 2.31
CA LEU A 140 14.39 8.61 1.37
C LEU A 140 13.37 9.30 0.47
N ILE A 141 12.68 10.35 0.96
CA ILE A 141 11.71 11.12 0.17
C ILE A 141 12.38 11.83 -1.03
N LYS A 142 13.57 12.43 -0.84
CA LYS A 142 14.29 13.14 -1.92
C LYS A 142 14.68 12.23 -3.10
N PRO A 143 15.24 11.02 -2.90
CA PRO A 143 15.49 10.05 -3.96
C PRO A 143 14.23 9.38 -4.52
N LEU A 144 13.15 9.28 -3.75
CA LEU A 144 11.89 8.68 -4.22
C LEU A 144 11.10 9.61 -5.16
N LEU A 145 11.19 10.93 -4.97
CA LEU A 145 10.55 11.92 -5.87
C LEU A 145 10.86 11.72 -7.37
N PRO A 146 12.13 11.55 -7.81
CA PRO A 146 12.42 11.25 -9.21
C PRO A 146 11.93 9.86 -9.65
N PHE A 147 11.81 8.90 -8.75
CA PHE A 147 11.22 7.58 -9.03
C PHE A 147 9.71 7.69 -9.31
N TYR A 148 8.97 8.45 -8.50
CA TYR A 148 7.56 8.77 -8.76
C TYR A 148 7.36 9.49 -10.08
N ALA A 149 8.21 10.48 -10.36
CA ALA A 149 8.17 11.21 -11.62
C ALA A 149 8.51 10.32 -12.84
N SER A 150 9.27 9.25 -12.66
CA SER A 150 9.61 8.29 -13.72
C SER A 150 8.53 7.23 -13.96
N ILE A 151 7.76 6.86 -12.92
CA ILE A 151 6.67 5.88 -13.00
C ILE A 151 5.38 6.53 -13.52
N ALA A 152 5.19 7.83 -13.28
CA ALA A 152 4.06 8.61 -13.77
C ALA A 152 4.19 9.05 -15.26
N LYS A 153 5.10 8.44 -16.02
CA LYS A 153 5.41 8.78 -17.42
C LYS A 153 5.38 7.53 -18.29
#